data_AF-A0A9E1SSS1-F1
#
_entry.id   AF-A0A9E1SSS1-F1
#
_cell.length_a   1.000
_cell.length_b   1.000
_cell.length_c   1.000
_cell.angle_alpha   90.00
_cell.angle_beta   90.00
_cell.angle_gamma   90.00
#
_symmetry.space_group_name_H-M   'P 1'
#
loop_
_entity.id
_entity.type
_entity.pdbx_description
1 polymer ?
#
loop_
_entity_poly.entity_id
_entity_poly.type
_entity_poly.pdbx_seq_one_letter_code
_entity_poly.pdbx_strand_id
1 'polypeptide(L)' 'ADVQTITDLAIFPFIRQFAFVDKDAFDSLPYPHLQNWLELNLQSNIFQNVMNKYDRWQTSDEKIYFA' A
#
# COMPACT_ATOMS: atom_id res chain seq x y z
N ALA A 1 7.63 -0.25 -20.22
CA ALA A 1 6.67 -0.16 -19.10
C ALA A 1 7.38 0.54 -17.97
N ASP A 2 6.66 1.34 -17.18
CA ASP A 2 7.23 1.95 -15.97
C ASP A 2 7.61 0.86 -14.97
N VAL A 3 8.72 1.03 -14.24
CA VAL A 3 9.26 0.02 -13.32
C VAL A 3 9.30 0.62 -11.92
N GLN A 4 8.65 -0.05 -10.96
CA GLN A 4 8.62 0.37 -9.57
C GLN A 4 10.05 0.46 -9.00
N THR A 5 10.40 1.62 -8.45
CA THR A 5 11.71 1.90 -7.86
C THR A 5 11.63 2.02 -6.34
N ILE A 6 12.78 2.16 -5.68
CA ILE A 6 12.84 2.39 -4.23
C ILE A 6 12.13 3.68 -3.82
N THR A 7 12.15 4.71 -4.67
CA THR A 7 11.48 5.98 -4.39
C THR A 7 9.97 5.79 -4.35
N ASP A 8 9.41 5.00 -5.28
CA ASP A 8 7.99 4.67 -5.31
C ASP A 8 7.56 3.98 -4.02
N LEU A 9 8.33 2.97 -3.59
CA LEU A 9 8.08 2.22 -2.36
C LEU A 9 8.18 3.10 -1.10
N ALA A 10 9.08 4.07 -1.08
CA ALA A 10 9.27 4.96 0.06
C ALA A 10 8.12 5.95 0.25
N ILE A 11 7.56 6.48 -0.85
CA ILE A 11 6.48 7.48 -0.79
C ILE A 11 5.08 6.85 -0.77
N PHE A 12 4.95 5.62 -1.26
CA PHE A 12 3.69 4.90 -1.38
C PHE A 12 2.86 4.81 -0.09
N PRO A 13 3.42 4.49 1.09
CA PRO A 13 2.62 4.43 2.32
C PRO A 13 1.92 5.75 2.64
N PHE A 14 2.56 6.89 2.37
CA PHE A 14 2.03 8.22 2.67
C PHE A 14 0.93 8.61 1.69
N ILE A 15 1.16 8.39 0.39
CA ILE A 15 0.15 8.67 -0.64
C ILE A 15 -1.06 7.77 -0.45
N ARG A 16 -0.84 6.48 -0.14
CA ARG A 16 -1.92 5.56 0.20
C ARG A 16 -2.69 6.03 1.43
N GLN A 17 -2.01 6.41 2.52
CA GLN A 17 -2.70 6.93 3.71
C GLN A 17 -3.54 8.16 3.37
N PHE A 18 -3.00 9.12 2.62
CA PHE A 18 -3.73 10.29 2.15
C PHE A 18 -4.97 9.91 1.32
N ALA A 19 -4.81 9.04 0.32
CA ALA A 19 -5.88 8.61 -0.57
C ALA A 19 -7.01 7.84 0.15
N PHE A 20 -6.69 7.08 1.19
CA PHE A 20 -7.67 6.25 1.91
C PHE A 20 -8.26 6.91 3.17
N VAL A 21 -7.92 8.17 3.48
CA VAL A 21 -8.65 8.98 4.46
C VAL A 21 -10.02 9.36 3.92
N ASP A 22 -10.09 9.78 2.65
CA ASP A 22 -11.33 10.03 1.90
C ASP A 22 -11.07 9.71 0.42
N LYS A 23 -11.51 8.52 0.01
CA LYS A 23 -11.22 8.00 -1.33
C LYS A 23 -11.99 8.72 -2.43
N ASP A 24 -13.24 9.10 -2.16
CA ASP A 24 -14.09 9.78 -3.13
C ASP A 24 -13.56 11.20 -3.40
N ALA A 25 -13.15 11.90 -2.35
CA ALA A 25 -12.50 13.20 -2.50
C ALA A 25 -11.18 13.08 -3.29
N PHE A 26 -10.35 12.08 -2.99
CA PHE A 26 -9.09 11.84 -3.71
C PHE A 26 -9.31 11.53 -5.21
N ASP A 27 -10.32 10.71 -5.53
CA ASP A 27 -10.64 10.32 -6.91
C ASP A 27 -11.22 11.47 -7.73
N SER A 28 -11.82 12.47 -7.06
CA SER A 28 -12.29 13.71 -7.71
C SER A 28 -11.18 14.69 -8.10
N LEU A 29 -9.96 14.52 -7.57
CA LEU A 29 -8.83 15.42 -7.84
C LEU A 29 -8.34 15.29 -9.30
N PRO A 30 -7.81 16.37 -9.90
CA PRO A 30 -7.35 16.36 -11.30
C PRO A 30 -5.95 15.73 -11.45
N TYR A 31 -5.68 14.59 -10.80
CA TYR A 31 -4.37 13.92 -10.82
C TYR A 31 -4.45 12.48 -11.36
N PRO A 32 -4.80 12.30 -12.65
CA PRO A 32 -5.02 10.97 -13.23
C PRO A 32 -3.76 10.08 -13.21
N HIS A 33 -2.57 10.66 -13.38
CA HIS A 33 -1.32 9.91 -13.32
C HIS A 33 -1.00 9.42 -11.90
N LEU A 34 -1.31 10.22 -10.89
CA LEU A 34 -1.12 9.83 -9.49
C LEU A 34 -2.09 8.71 -9.10
N GLN A 35 -3.35 8.82 -9.54
CA GLN A 35 -4.37 7.79 -9.31
C GLN A 35 -3.96 6.46 -9.97
N ASN A 36 -3.51 6.51 -11.23
CA ASN A 36 -3.02 5.33 -11.93
C ASN A 36 -1.75 4.75 -11.27
N TRP A 37 -0.82 5.60 -10.85
CA TRP A 37 0.37 5.18 -10.10
C TRP A 37 -0.01 4.48 -8.79
N LEU A 38 -0.98 5.03 -8.05
CA LEU A 38 -1.45 4.42 -6.80
C LEU A 38 -2.06 3.04 -7.06
N GLU A 39 -2.90 2.91 -8.10
CA GLU A 39 -3.52 1.64 -8.48
C GLU A 39 -2.47 0.58 -8.85
N LEU A 40 -1.47 0.94 -9.66
CA LEU A 40 -0.38 0.04 -10.03
C LEU A 40 0.39 -0.47 -8.79
N ASN A 41 0.65 0.40 -7.82
CA ASN A 41 1.34 0.02 -6.58
C ASN A 41 0.45 -0.88 -5.70
N LEU A 42 -0.86 -0.61 -5.60
CA LEU A 42 -1.82 -1.45 -4.87
C LEU A 42 -1.98 -2.85 -5.50
N GLN A 43 -1.85 -2.97 -6.82
CA GLN A 43 -1.93 -4.25 -7.52
C GLN A 43 -0.59 -5.00 -7.56
N SER A 44 0.50 -4.40 -7.08
CA SER A 44 1.83 -5.02 -7.14
C SER A 44 1.93 -6.27 -6.26
N ASN A 45 2.63 -7.29 -6.76
CA ASN A 45 2.89 -8.52 -6.00
C ASN A 45 3.61 -8.24 -4.67
N ILE A 46 4.52 -7.26 -4.66
CA ILE A 46 5.24 -6.84 -3.46
C ILE A 46 4.26 -6.37 -2.39
N PHE A 47 3.33 -5.47 -2.75
CA PHE A 47 2.35 -4.95 -1.81
C PHE A 47 1.40 -6.04 -1.28
N GLN A 48 0.89 -6.89 -2.17
CA GLN A 48 0.00 -7.99 -1.78
C GLN A 48 0.68 -8.96 -0.81
N ASN A 49 1.98 -9.22 -0.98
CA ASN A 49 2.74 -10.10 -0.08
C ASN A 49 3.00 -9.50 1.30
N VAL A 50 3.21 -8.17 1.42
CA VAL A 50 3.51 -7.53 2.72
C VAL A 50 2.26 -7.18 3.53
N MET A 51 1.08 -7.09 2.90
CA MET A 51 -0.18 -6.69 3.55
C MET A 51 -0.93 -7.84 4.23
N ASN A 52 -0.21 -8.88 4.68
CA ASN A 52 -0.79 -9.94 5.49
C ASN A 52 -1.33 -9.36 6.80
N LYS A 53 -2.62 -9.54 7.05
CA LYS A 53 -3.23 -9.20 8.33
C LYS A 53 -2.95 -10.32 9.31
N TYR A 54 -2.27 -9.99 10.39
CA TYR A 54 -2.09 -10.86 11.54
C TYR A 54 -3.07 -10.46 12.63
N ASP A 55 -3.55 -11.46 13.37
CA ASP A 55 -4.31 -11.18 14.59
C ASP A 55 -3.47 -10.39 15.59
N ARG A 56 -4.15 -9.67 16.47
CA ARG A 56 -3.46 -8.94 17.53
C ARG A 56 -2.73 -9.94 18.41
N TRP A 57 -1.41 -9.75 18.52
CA TRP A 57 -0.54 -10.58 19.34
C TRP A 57 -1.03 -10.70 20.79
N GLN A 58 -0.96 -11.91 21.32
CA GLN A 58 -1.19 -12.27 22.71
C GLN A 58 0.02 -13.03 23.27
N THR A 59 0.23 -12.95 24.59
CA THR A 59 1.39 -13.59 25.24
C THR A 59 1.38 -15.12 25.13
N SER A 60 0.21 -15.72 24.93
CA SER A 60 0.04 -17.15 24.69
C SER A 60 0.29 -17.59 23.25
N ASP A 61 0.45 -16.65 22.31
CA ASP A 61 0.59 -17.00 20.89
C ASP A 61 1.95 -17.65 20.61
N GLU A 62 1.94 -18.63 19.72
CA GLU A 62 3.17 -19.23 19.20
C GLU A 62 3.97 -18.21 18.38
N LYS A 63 5.29 -18.39 18.33
CA LYS A 63 6.18 -17.50 17.59
C LYS A 63 5.92 -17.62 16.08
N ILE A 64 5.58 -16.50 15.46
CA ILE A 64 5.46 -16.38 14.00
C ILE A 64 6.81 -15.92 13.43
N TYR A 65 7.34 -16.65 12.45
CA TYR A 65 8.51 -16.25 11.69
C TYR A 65 8.06 -15.70 10.34
N PHE A 66 8.46 -14.48 10.01
CA PHE A 66 8.24 -13.87 8.70
C PHE A 66 9.40 -14.29 7.77
N ALA A 67 9.07 -14.72 6.56
CA ALA A 67 10.04 -15.05 5.51
C ALA A 67 10.43 -13.80 4.71
#